data_AF-A0A495QGZ1-F1
#
_entry.id   AF-A0A495QGZ1-F1
#
_cell.length_a   1.000
_cell.length_b   1.000
_cell.length_c   1.000
_cell.angle_alpha   90.00
_cell.angle_beta   90.00
_cell.angle_gamma   90.00
#
_symmetry.space_group_name_H-M   'P 1'
#
loop_
_entity.id
_entity.type
_entity.pdbx_description
1 polymer ?
#
loop_
_entity_poly.entity_id
_entity_poly.type
_entity_poly.pdbx_seq_one_letter_code
_entity_poly.pdbx_strand_id
1 'polypeptide(L)'
;MIRQLRLATLILLVIAALGLSGCSGFQREDDRGGTPKRTAPAKKPNIVFVLTDDLSWNLIEHMPQVRGMQRDGLTFDNFLVADSLCCTSRATIFTGRYPHNTGVRTNFPPDGGYQVFKAKGGEQASFAPLLQRAGYRTALLGKYMNGYQPNDAQGGGRPYVPPGWNEWYVAGNGYPEFNYDLNENGRLVHYGDEPQDYLTDVLANKGLDFIRRAHASAQPFIMEISTFAPHGPFVPAPRHAGAFPTLRAPRSASFNEADVGDKPSWLRSRPRMGKPRIRRIDAGFRDRVRMVQSVDEMIGRIRTTLKELGRDRDTYVVFGSDNGFHMGEHRLAGGKMTAYDTDVRVPYIVTGPNVPAGHRVEEVAQNTDLAPTFLELAGVRPPPATDGRSLVPFLRGTKRPDWRQTALIEHVKPPPSPEDPDRQDSAPGAPTTYNAIRNDDLLYVEYASGEREYYDRRRDPHELDNIFGTLPEQRRRYLSNLLDVLAHCSGVGCTSAGRSR
;
A
#
# COMPACT_ATOMS: atom_id res chain seq x y z
N MET A 1 39.08 44.56 -68.36
CA MET A 1 39.93 45.68 -68.82
C MET A 1 41.33 45.54 -68.22
N ILE A 2 42.27 46.35 -68.70
CA ILE A 2 43.63 46.66 -68.19
C ILE A 2 43.74 46.62 -66.64
N ARG A 3 44.86 46.32 -65.96
CA ARG A 3 46.17 45.62 -66.18
C ARG A 3 47.01 45.87 -64.90
N GLN A 4 48.03 45.04 -64.59
CA GLN A 4 49.04 45.27 -63.50
C GLN A 4 48.53 45.08 -62.06
N LEU A 5 49.35 44.88 -61.01
CA LEU A 5 50.82 44.94 -60.84
C LEU A 5 51.39 43.69 -60.11
N ARG A 6 52.72 43.57 -60.00
CA ARG A 6 53.44 42.53 -59.23
C ARG A 6 54.03 43.11 -57.93
N LEU A 7 54.14 42.30 -56.87
CA LEU A 7 55.30 42.30 -55.95
C LEU A 7 55.38 41.01 -55.10
N ALA A 8 56.55 40.73 -54.53
CA ALA A 8 56.81 39.72 -53.48
C ALA A 8 56.95 40.43 -52.10
N THR A 9 57.04 39.80 -50.91
CA THR A 9 57.27 38.38 -50.54
C THR A 9 56.31 38.01 -49.36
N LEU A 10 56.54 37.25 -48.28
CA LEU A 10 57.72 36.56 -47.69
C LEU A 10 57.31 35.27 -46.91
N ILE A 11 58.22 34.30 -46.96
CA ILE A 11 58.47 33.07 -46.16
C ILE A 11 57.82 32.99 -44.75
N LEU A 12 57.20 31.83 -44.42
CA LEU A 12 57.68 30.93 -43.34
C LEU A 12 57.11 29.49 -43.43
N LEU A 13 58.04 28.51 -43.51
CA LEU A 13 58.16 27.21 -42.80
C LEU A 13 56.90 26.40 -42.36
N VAL A 14 56.86 25.05 -42.40
CA VAL A 14 57.91 24.03 -42.68
C VAL A 14 57.34 22.65 -43.13
N ILE A 15 58.16 21.87 -43.86
CA ILE A 15 58.25 20.38 -43.99
C ILE A 15 57.02 19.54 -43.54
N ALA A 16 56.29 18.80 -44.40
CA ALA A 16 56.66 17.63 -45.25
C ALA A 16 56.99 16.34 -44.43
N ALA A 17 56.89 15.11 -44.93
CA ALA A 17 56.74 14.64 -46.31
C ALA A 17 56.06 13.24 -46.39
N LEU A 18 55.50 12.91 -47.58
CA LEU A 18 55.44 11.60 -48.27
C LEU A 18 55.02 10.32 -47.49
N GLY A 19 54.14 9.44 -48.01
CA GLY A 19 53.36 9.47 -49.25
C GLY A 19 53.15 8.08 -49.86
N LEU A 20 52.21 7.96 -50.82
CA LEU A 20 51.91 6.78 -51.66
C LEU A 20 51.32 5.55 -50.90
N SER A 21 50.63 4.58 -51.51
CA SER A 21 49.69 4.57 -52.65
C SER A 21 49.02 3.18 -52.75
N GLY A 22 47.81 3.11 -53.31
CA GLY A 22 47.25 1.86 -53.89
C GLY A 22 46.42 0.98 -52.94
N CYS A 23 45.30 0.47 -53.45
CA CYS A 23 44.34 -0.34 -52.69
C CYS A 23 44.64 -1.85 -52.79
N SER A 24 44.48 -2.60 -51.70
CA SER A 24 44.12 -4.03 -51.73
C SER A 24 43.70 -4.53 -50.34
N GLY A 25 42.99 -5.66 -50.29
CA GLY A 25 42.90 -6.50 -49.09
C GLY A 25 41.60 -6.41 -48.28
N PHE A 26 40.80 -7.49 -48.33
CA PHE A 26 39.96 -7.88 -47.19
C PHE A 26 40.89 -8.27 -46.03
N GLN A 27 40.69 -7.73 -44.83
CA GLN A 27 41.10 -8.40 -43.60
C GLN A 27 39.87 -8.64 -42.72
N ARG A 28 39.78 -9.88 -42.24
CA ARG A 28 38.74 -10.39 -41.37
C ARG A 28 39.36 -10.58 -39.99
N GLU A 29 39.27 -9.56 -39.14
CA GLU A 29 39.72 -9.71 -37.76
C GLU A 29 38.72 -10.57 -36.98
N ASP A 30 39.26 -11.54 -36.26
CA ASP A 30 38.52 -12.55 -35.51
C ASP A 30 38.17 -11.94 -34.14
N ASP A 31 36.95 -11.42 -33.98
CA ASP A 31 36.50 -10.74 -32.75
C ASP A 31 36.32 -11.75 -31.59
N ARG A 32 37.45 -12.13 -30.98
CA ARG A 32 37.55 -13.02 -29.84
C ARG A 32 38.10 -12.28 -28.64
N GLY A 33 37.40 -12.34 -27.51
CA GLY A 33 37.97 -12.01 -26.20
C GLY A 33 37.48 -10.71 -25.57
N GLY A 34 36.40 -10.10 -26.06
CA GLY A 34 35.66 -9.08 -25.33
C GLY A 34 35.00 -9.64 -24.07
N THR A 35 35.76 -9.82 -22.98
CA THR A 35 35.24 -10.24 -21.67
C THR A 35 34.13 -9.27 -21.25
N PRO A 36 32.91 -9.75 -20.91
CA PRO A 36 31.85 -8.85 -20.48
C PRO A 36 32.34 -8.02 -19.29
N LYS A 37 32.36 -6.69 -19.42
CA LYS A 37 32.61 -5.79 -18.29
C LYS A 37 31.57 -6.12 -17.23
N ARG A 38 32.00 -6.86 -16.19
CA ARG A 38 31.14 -7.32 -15.11
C ARG A 38 30.63 -6.10 -14.36
N THR A 39 29.46 -5.61 -14.78
CA THR A 39 28.72 -4.54 -14.11
C THR A 39 28.68 -4.86 -12.63
N ALA A 40 29.09 -3.91 -11.80
CA ALA A 40 29.02 -4.10 -10.35
C ALA A 40 27.58 -4.49 -10.00
N PRO A 41 27.35 -5.56 -9.21
CA PRO A 41 26.02 -6.03 -8.92
C PRO A 41 25.22 -4.87 -8.33
N ALA A 42 24.07 -4.57 -8.95
CA ALA A 42 23.29 -3.38 -8.61
C ALA A 42 23.03 -3.34 -7.10
N LYS A 43 23.44 -2.24 -6.45
CA LYS A 43 23.37 -2.11 -5.00
C LYS A 43 21.93 -2.33 -4.55
N LYS A 44 21.72 -3.33 -3.67
CA LYS A 44 20.42 -3.61 -3.07
C LYS A 44 19.88 -2.33 -2.41
N PRO A 45 18.70 -1.83 -2.81
CA PRO A 45 18.14 -0.59 -2.29
C PRO A 45 17.60 -0.81 -0.88
N ASN A 46 17.53 0.26 -0.09
CA ASN A 46 16.76 0.25 1.16
C ASN A 46 15.27 0.45 0.85
N ILE A 47 14.39 0.03 1.75
CA ILE A 47 12.94 0.17 1.65
C ILE A 47 12.43 0.75 2.98
N VAL A 48 11.68 1.84 2.92
CA VAL A 48 10.83 2.31 4.03
C VAL A 48 9.39 2.22 3.57
N PHE A 49 8.58 1.45 4.27
CA PHE A 49 7.16 1.32 4.04
C PHE A 49 6.40 1.94 5.22
N VAL A 50 5.70 3.03 4.96
CA VAL A 50 4.78 3.66 5.91
C VAL A 50 3.38 3.14 5.59
N LEU A 51 2.85 2.33 6.50
CA LEU A 51 1.51 1.78 6.44
C LEU A 51 0.63 2.51 7.47
N THR A 52 -0.61 2.79 7.10
CA THR A 52 -1.58 3.52 7.94
C THR A 52 -2.88 2.72 8.04
N ASP A 53 -3.56 2.82 9.18
CA ASP A 53 -4.78 2.07 9.48
C ASP A 53 -6.03 2.95 9.25
N ASP A 54 -7.05 2.44 8.56
CA ASP A 54 -8.27 3.18 8.18
C ASP A 54 -8.02 4.47 7.34
N LEU A 55 -7.01 4.56 6.48
CA LEU A 55 -6.69 5.82 5.76
C LEU A 55 -7.27 5.85 4.32
N SER A 56 -8.40 6.55 4.19
CA SER A 56 -9.05 6.85 2.91
C SER A 56 -8.49 8.12 2.22
N TRP A 57 -8.65 8.18 0.89
CA TRP A 57 -8.06 9.21 0.02
C TRP A 57 -8.36 10.67 0.41
N ASN A 58 -9.50 10.93 1.06
CA ASN A 58 -9.93 12.27 1.48
C ASN A 58 -9.05 12.88 2.61
N LEU A 59 -8.15 12.11 3.22
CA LEU A 59 -7.17 12.64 4.17
C LEU A 59 -5.90 13.19 3.47
N ILE A 60 -5.62 12.76 2.24
CA ILE A 60 -4.36 13.08 1.52
C ILE A 60 -4.23 14.57 1.16
N GLU A 61 -5.34 15.28 0.93
CA GLU A 61 -5.29 16.72 0.64
C GLU A 61 -4.68 17.53 1.82
N HIS A 62 -4.79 17.00 3.03
CA HIS A 62 -4.29 17.56 4.29
C HIS A 62 -2.91 17.01 4.73
N MET A 63 -2.24 16.20 3.92
CA MET A 63 -0.93 15.59 4.21
C MET A 63 0.18 16.17 3.30
N PRO A 64 0.79 17.33 3.65
CA PRO A 64 1.70 18.05 2.77
C PRO A 64 3.00 17.30 2.39
N GLN A 65 3.55 16.43 3.24
CA GLN A 65 4.72 15.59 2.92
C GLN A 65 4.35 14.43 1.98
N VAL A 66 3.18 13.80 2.17
CA VAL A 66 2.64 12.80 1.22
C VAL A 66 2.33 13.44 -0.13
N ARG A 67 1.72 14.63 -0.15
CA ARG A 67 1.57 15.43 -1.38
C ARG A 67 2.91 15.85 -1.97
N GLY A 68 3.96 15.95 -1.16
CA GLY A 68 5.35 16.02 -1.61
C GLY A 68 5.75 14.76 -2.38
N MET A 69 5.58 13.59 -1.78
CA MET A 69 5.86 12.30 -2.43
C MET A 69 5.10 12.12 -3.76
N GLN A 70 3.87 12.63 -3.88
CA GLN A 70 3.12 12.63 -5.15
C GLN A 70 3.76 13.46 -6.26
N ARG A 71 4.51 14.51 -5.92
CA ARG A 71 5.26 15.34 -6.89
C ARG A 71 6.66 14.79 -7.15
N ASP A 72 7.30 14.29 -6.10
CA ASP A 72 8.69 13.83 -6.10
C ASP A 72 8.84 12.37 -6.58
N GLY A 73 7.73 11.69 -6.84
CA GLY A 73 7.65 10.28 -7.24
C GLY A 73 6.33 9.94 -7.92
N LEU A 74 5.86 8.70 -7.73
CA LEU A 74 4.79 8.07 -8.49
C LEU A 74 3.58 7.74 -7.60
N THR A 75 2.37 7.92 -8.14
CA THR A 75 1.09 7.60 -7.49
C THR A 75 0.37 6.50 -8.26
N PHE A 76 -0.27 5.55 -7.58
CA PHE A 76 -1.22 4.61 -8.20
C PHE A 76 -2.66 5.08 -7.95
N ASP A 77 -3.44 5.22 -9.03
CA ASP A 77 -4.79 5.79 -8.98
C ASP A 77 -5.87 4.75 -8.64
N ASN A 78 -5.60 3.49 -9.01
CA ASN A 78 -6.45 2.32 -8.77
C ASN A 78 -5.67 1.24 -7.98
N PHE A 79 -5.08 1.64 -6.84
CA PHE A 79 -4.57 0.69 -5.86
C PHE A 79 -5.70 0.22 -4.93
N LEU A 80 -5.94 -1.09 -4.89
CA LEU A 80 -7.10 -1.69 -4.24
C LEU A 80 -6.72 -2.75 -3.19
N VAL A 81 -7.40 -2.77 -2.05
CA VAL A 81 -7.20 -3.80 -1.03
C VAL A 81 -8.12 -5.00 -1.28
N ALA A 82 -7.59 -6.22 -1.13
CA ALA A 82 -8.34 -7.45 -1.39
C ALA A 82 -9.45 -7.75 -0.37
N ASP A 83 -9.43 -7.11 0.80
CA ASP A 83 -10.53 -6.97 1.76
C ASP A 83 -10.28 -5.63 2.46
N SER A 84 -11.34 -4.91 2.83
CA SER A 84 -11.25 -3.63 3.55
C SER A 84 -11.22 -3.83 5.08
N LEU A 85 -10.57 -4.91 5.53
CA LEU A 85 -10.48 -5.34 6.92
C LEU A 85 -9.03 -5.65 7.34
N CYS A 86 -8.60 -5.10 8.48
CA CYS A 86 -7.19 -4.99 8.88
C CYS A 86 -6.38 -6.29 8.75
N CYS A 87 -6.73 -7.38 9.47
CA CYS A 87 -5.98 -8.65 9.44
C CYS A 87 -6.00 -9.30 8.07
N THR A 88 -7.15 -9.29 7.39
CA THR A 88 -7.31 -9.90 6.08
C THR A 88 -6.41 -9.20 5.05
N SER A 89 -6.40 -7.86 5.07
CA SER A 89 -5.51 -7.04 4.25
C SER A 89 -4.04 -7.19 4.65
N ARG A 90 -3.70 -7.17 5.94
CA ARG A 90 -2.32 -7.33 6.42
C ARG A 90 -1.73 -8.69 6.09
N ALA A 91 -2.49 -9.78 6.25
CA ALA A 91 -2.09 -11.11 5.79
C ALA A 91 -1.82 -11.13 4.27
N THR A 92 -2.63 -10.39 3.50
CA THR A 92 -2.46 -10.20 2.06
C THR A 92 -1.18 -9.40 1.75
N ILE A 93 -0.92 -8.29 2.45
CA ILE A 93 0.28 -7.45 2.32
C ILE A 93 1.55 -8.25 2.63
N PHE A 94 1.59 -8.99 3.74
CA PHE A 94 2.77 -9.73 4.17
C PHE A 94 3.14 -10.86 3.23
N THR A 95 2.16 -11.59 2.67
CA THR A 95 2.40 -12.82 1.90
C THR A 95 2.26 -12.66 0.38
N GLY A 96 1.55 -11.62 -0.07
CA GLY A 96 1.18 -11.38 -1.47
C GLY A 96 0.12 -12.34 -2.00
N ARG A 97 -0.78 -12.81 -1.12
CA ARG A 97 -1.77 -13.86 -1.37
C ARG A 97 -3.16 -13.37 -0.99
N TYR A 98 -4.19 -13.69 -1.78
CA TYR A 98 -5.56 -13.29 -1.50
C TYR A 98 -6.09 -13.89 -0.18
N PRO A 99 -7.14 -13.29 0.42
CA PRO A 99 -7.85 -13.84 1.58
C PRO A 99 -8.22 -15.32 1.41
N HIS A 100 -8.82 -15.66 0.25
CA HIS A 100 -8.36 -16.75 -0.62
C HIS A 100 -7.51 -17.84 0.04
N ASN A 101 -6.22 -17.62 -0.16
CA ASN A 101 -5.11 -18.54 -0.04
C ASN A 101 -4.33 -18.34 1.27
N THR A 102 -4.45 -17.18 1.93
CA THR A 102 -3.94 -16.98 3.30
C THR A 102 -4.74 -17.81 4.31
N GLY A 103 -6.05 -17.95 4.09
CA GLY A 103 -6.96 -18.54 5.08
C GLY A 103 -7.16 -17.66 6.31
N VAL A 104 -6.91 -16.34 6.18
CA VAL A 104 -7.25 -15.29 7.16
C VAL A 104 -8.31 -14.42 6.50
N ARG A 105 -9.50 -14.37 7.11
CA ARG A 105 -10.72 -13.78 6.53
C ARG A 105 -11.38 -12.70 7.39
N THR A 106 -10.94 -12.59 8.64
CA THR A 106 -11.55 -11.77 9.69
C THR A 106 -10.46 -11.20 10.61
N ASN A 107 -10.81 -10.27 11.50
CA ASN A 107 -9.86 -9.76 12.50
C ASN A 107 -9.58 -10.73 13.67
N PHE A 108 -10.44 -11.75 13.89
CA PHE A 108 -10.39 -12.64 15.06
C PHE A 108 -10.78 -14.10 14.72
N PRO A 109 -10.42 -15.09 15.57
CA PRO A 109 -10.81 -16.50 15.40
C PRO A 109 -12.33 -16.70 15.24
N PRO A 110 -12.79 -17.80 14.59
CA PRO A 110 -12.00 -18.94 14.11
C PRO A 110 -11.32 -18.71 12.75
N ASP A 111 -11.76 -17.71 11.97
CA ASP A 111 -11.36 -17.52 10.57
C ASP A 111 -10.26 -16.48 10.35
N GLY A 112 -9.72 -15.87 11.42
CA GLY A 112 -8.71 -14.82 11.29
C GLY A 112 -8.02 -14.39 12.59
N GLY A 113 -7.41 -13.20 12.55
CA GLY A 113 -6.48 -12.74 13.58
C GLY A 113 -5.08 -13.38 13.52
N TYR A 114 -4.17 -12.88 14.36
CA TYR A 114 -2.78 -13.32 14.46
C TYR A 114 -2.65 -14.84 14.69
N GLN A 115 -3.50 -15.42 15.54
CA GLN A 115 -3.50 -16.84 15.89
C GLN A 115 -3.73 -17.72 14.65
N VAL A 116 -4.71 -17.36 13.81
CA VAL A 116 -4.99 -18.09 12.56
C VAL A 116 -3.90 -17.83 11.53
N PHE A 117 -3.45 -16.57 11.36
CA PHE A 117 -2.34 -16.23 10.48
C PHE A 117 -1.09 -17.08 10.77
N LYS A 118 -0.74 -17.22 12.05
CA LYS A 118 0.35 -18.08 12.53
C LYS A 118 0.09 -19.56 12.26
N ALA A 119 -1.08 -20.07 12.63
CA ALA A 119 -1.45 -21.48 12.44
C ALA A 119 -1.48 -21.90 10.95
N LYS A 120 -1.77 -20.97 10.04
CA LYS A 120 -1.69 -21.16 8.57
C LYS A 120 -0.27 -20.98 8.00
N GLY A 121 0.73 -20.74 8.84
CA GLY A 121 2.14 -20.56 8.43
C GLY A 121 2.48 -19.16 7.87
N GLY A 122 1.58 -18.19 8.03
CA GLY A 122 1.71 -16.83 7.48
C GLY A 122 3.00 -16.12 7.89
N GLU A 123 3.45 -16.30 9.13
CA GLU A 123 4.72 -15.75 9.63
C GLU A 123 5.93 -16.17 8.76
N GLN A 124 5.97 -17.43 8.30
CA GLN A 124 7.06 -17.96 7.47
C GLN A 124 6.89 -17.65 5.98
N ALA A 125 5.63 -17.52 5.53
CA ALA A 125 5.27 -17.11 4.17
C ALA A 125 5.40 -15.59 3.92
N SER A 126 5.62 -14.81 4.98
CA SER A 126 5.78 -13.35 4.92
C SER A 126 7.03 -12.93 4.14
N PHE A 127 7.03 -11.73 3.57
CA PHE A 127 8.21 -11.17 2.89
C PHE A 127 9.41 -10.98 3.85
N ALA A 128 9.18 -10.71 5.14
CA ALA A 128 10.25 -10.39 6.09
C ALA A 128 11.29 -11.52 6.27
N PRO A 129 10.91 -12.80 6.55
CA PRO A 129 11.85 -13.93 6.53
C PRO A 129 12.61 -14.10 5.22
N LEU A 130 11.98 -13.81 4.07
CA LEU A 130 12.61 -13.92 2.76
C LEU A 130 13.64 -12.81 2.53
N LEU A 131 13.33 -11.58 2.92
CA LEU A 131 14.25 -10.44 2.86
C LEU A 131 15.42 -10.58 3.85
N GLN A 132 15.16 -11.02 5.07
CA GLN A 132 16.20 -11.30 6.08
C GLN A 132 17.18 -12.36 5.57
N ARG A 133 16.69 -13.48 5.00
CA ARG A 133 17.52 -14.49 4.33
C ARG A 133 18.31 -13.94 3.12
N ALA A 134 17.83 -12.87 2.50
CA ALA A 134 18.49 -12.18 1.39
C ALA A 134 19.49 -11.08 1.83
N GLY A 135 19.79 -10.99 3.13
CA GLY A 135 20.78 -10.07 3.70
C GLY A 135 20.24 -8.67 4.05
N TYR A 136 18.93 -8.49 4.13
CA TYR A 136 18.33 -7.25 4.62
C TYR A 136 18.29 -7.20 6.14
N ARG A 137 18.61 -6.04 6.72
CA ARG A 137 18.19 -5.70 8.09
C ARG A 137 16.69 -5.41 8.07
N THR A 138 15.90 -6.12 8.85
CA THR A 138 14.42 -6.04 8.83
C THR A 138 13.88 -5.42 10.12
N ALA A 139 12.96 -4.46 10.02
CA ALA A 139 12.28 -3.86 11.18
C ALA A 139 10.77 -3.70 10.98
N LEU A 140 9.98 -4.03 12.01
CA LEU A 140 8.56 -3.68 12.10
C LEU A 140 8.30 -2.81 13.34
N LEU A 141 7.57 -1.72 13.13
CA LEU A 141 7.19 -0.75 14.17
C LEU A 141 5.67 -0.51 14.13
N GLY A 142 5.00 -0.55 15.28
CA GLY A 142 3.58 -0.21 15.42
C GLY A 142 2.63 -1.43 15.43
N LYS A 143 1.65 -1.47 14.53
CA LYS A 143 0.66 -2.55 14.43
C LYS A 143 1.19 -3.71 13.56
N TYR A 144 1.08 -4.95 14.07
CA TYR A 144 1.34 -6.15 13.26
C TYR A 144 0.03 -6.77 12.73
N MET A 145 -0.72 -7.44 13.60
CA MET A 145 -1.97 -8.16 13.32
C MET A 145 -2.88 -8.04 14.55
N ASN A 146 -4.20 -7.92 14.39
CA ASN A 146 -5.13 -7.98 15.52
C ASN A 146 -4.98 -9.35 16.23
N GLY A 147 -5.06 -9.36 17.56
CA GLY A 147 -4.83 -10.56 18.38
C GLY A 147 -3.35 -10.87 18.66
N TYR A 148 -2.38 -10.15 18.08
CA TYR A 148 -1.00 -10.18 18.59
C TYR A 148 -0.94 -9.51 19.97
N GLN A 149 -0.20 -10.09 20.91
CA GLN A 149 -0.05 -9.56 22.27
C GLN A 149 1.43 -9.30 22.58
N PRO A 150 1.81 -8.10 23.06
CA PRO A 150 3.21 -7.69 23.21
C PRO A 150 3.91 -8.32 24.43
N ASN A 151 3.14 -8.92 25.34
CA ASN A 151 3.62 -9.60 26.54
C ASN A 151 3.65 -11.14 26.41
N ASP A 152 2.98 -11.71 25.42
CA ASP A 152 2.85 -13.15 25.23
C ASP A 152 4.18 -13.77 24.77
N ALA A 153 4.70 -14.71 25.56
CA ALA A 153 5.95 -15.40 25.31
C ALA A 153 5.81 -16.68 24.47
N GLN A 154 4.58 -17.16 24.21
CA GLN A 154 4.27 -18.33 23.36
C GLN A 154 5.05 -19.59 23.74
N GLY A 155 5.15 -19.86 25.04
CA GLY A 155 5.91 -20.97 25.63
C GLY A 155 7.42 -20.73 25.80
N GLY A 156 7.93 -19.57 25.35
CA GLY A 156 9.29 -19.11 25.62
C GLY A 156 9.44 -18.40 26.98
N GLY A 157 10.68 -18.04 27.32
CA GLY A 157 11.02 -17.25 28.52
C GLY A 157 11.02 -15.73 28.33
N ARG A 158 10.53 -15.22 27.18
CA ARG A 158 10.45 -13.79 26.86
C ARG A 158 9.35 -13.52 25.81
N PRO A 159 8.76 -12.32 25.75
CA PRO A 159 7.79 -11.93 24.72
C PRO A 159 8.17 -12.33 23.29
N TYR A 160 7.20 -12.86 22.56
CA TYR A 160 7.43 -13.50 21.27
C TYR A 160 7.62 -12.49 20.14
N VAL A 161 8.73 -12.63 19.41
CA VAL A 161 9.03 -11.90 18.18
C VAL A 161 8.90 -12.85 16.99
N PRO A 162 8.01 -12.58 16.01
CA PRO A 162 7.86 -13.37 14.81
C PRO A 162 9.16 -13.52 13.99
N PRO A 163 9.34 -14.62 13.24
CA PRO A 163 10.51 -14.86 12.41
C PRO A 163 10.67 -13.79 11.32
N GLY A 164 11.91 -13.52 10.93
CA GLY A 164 12.22 -12.63 9.80
C GLY A 164 12.38 -11.16 10.14
N TRP A 165 12.24 -10.76 11.40
CA TRP A 165 12.50 -9.40 11.87
C TRP A 165 13.81 -9.36 12.67
N ASN A 166 14.67 -8.37 12.42
CA ASN A 166 15.85 -8.09 13.24
C ASN A 166 15.54 -7.12 14.37
N GLU A 167 14.60 -6.20 14.13
CA GLU A 167 14.12 -5.24 15.11
C GLU A 167 12.59 -5.22 15.14
N TRP A 168 12.02 -5.14 16.33
CA TRP A 168 10.61 -5.34 16.60
C TRP A 168 10.18 -4.36 17.69
N TYR A 169 9.20 -3.50 17.36
CA TYR A 169 8.68 -2.45 18.23
C TYR A 169 7.15 -2.37 18.08
N VAL A 170 6.46 -3.43 18.50
CA VAL A 170 5.06 -3.71 18.11
C VAL A 170 4.12 -3.71 19.31
N ALA A 171 2.98 -3.03 19.17
CA ALA A 171 1.88 -3.04 20.15
C ALA A 171 0.82 -4.09 19.78
N GLY A 172 0.13 -4.63 20.79
CA GLY A 172 -1.13 -5.38 20.58
C GLY A 172 -2.35 -4.45 20.51
N ASN A 173 -2.36 -3.41 21.34
CA ASN A 173 -3.38 -2.35 21.36
C ASN A 173 -2.66 -0.99 21.41
N GLY A 174 -2.56 -0.32 20.26
CA GLY A 174 -2.05 1.05 20.15
C GLY A 174 -3.12 2.08 19.79
N TYR A 175 -4.40 1.68 19.67
CA TYR A 175 -5.47 2.54 19.14
C TYR A 175 -5.66 3.88 19.88
N PRO A 176 -5.53 3.98 21.22
CA PRO A 176 -5.63 5.27 21.91
C PRO A 176 -4.43 6.21 21.71
N GLU A 177 -3.38 5.76 21.01
CA GLU A 177 -2.05 6.39 20.87
C GLU A 177 -1.31 6.71 22.19
N PHE A 178 -1.86 6.33 23.35
CA PHE A 178 -1.32 6.49 24.71
C PHE A 178 -1.65 5.28 25.60
N ASN A 179 -0.96 5.12 26.74
CA ASN A 179 -1.17 4.04 27.72
C ASN A 179 -1.13 2.63 27.09
N TYR A 180 -0.04 2.33 26.37
CA TYR A 180 0.15 1.10 25.61
C TYR A 180 1.50 0.42 25.96
N ASP A 181 1.58 -0.87 25.65
CA ASP A 181 2.82 -1.64 25.74
C ASP A 181 3.37 -1.99 24.36
N LEU A 182 4.69 -1.85 24.18
CA LEU A 182 5.42 -2.41 23.04
C LEU A 182 6.18 -3.68 23.45
N ASN A 183 6.20 -4.67 22.56
CA ASN A 183 7.27 -5.65 22.55
C ASN A 183 8.47 -5.03 21.82
N GLU A 184 9.53 -4.71 22.57
CA GLU A 184 10.82 -4.26 22.08
C GLU A 184 11.82 -5.42 22.02
N ASN A 185 11.98 -6.05 20.85
CA ASN A 185 12.98 -7.10 20.63
C ASN A 185 12.94 -8.28 21.63
N GLY A 186 11.76 -8.60 22.18
CA GLY A 186 11.56 -9.61 23.22
C GLY A 186 11.58 -9.05 24.66
N ARG A 187 11.21 -7.77 24.85
CA ARG A 187 11.08 -7.09 26.15
C ARG A 187 9.80 -6.24 26.15
N LEU A 188 8.95 -6.40 27.14
CA LEU A 188 7.77 -5.54 27.31
C LEU A 188 8.20 -4.15 27.80
N VAL A 189 7.65 -3.08 27.20
CA VAL A 189 7.92 -1.68 27.58
C VAL A 189 6.62 -0.89 27.55
N HIS A 190 6.29 -0.27 28.68
CA HIS A 190 5.13 0.57 28.84
C HIS A 190 5.41 2.02 28.43
N TYR A 191 4.40 2.68 27.85
CA TYR A 191 4.37 4.09 27.48
C TYR A 191 3.06 4.71 27.98
N GLY A 192 3.12 5.85 28.66
CA GLY A 192 2.01 6.47 29.38
C GLY A 192 1.17 7.43 28.53
N ASP A 193 0.70 8.51 29.14
CA ASP A 193 -0.15 9.57 28.57
C ASP A 193 0.53 10.95 28.44
N GLU A 194 1.81 11.05 28.79
CA GLU A 194 2.59 12.27 28.58
C GLU A 194 2.82 12.57 27.08
N PRO A 195 2.96 13.84 26.65
CA PRO A 195 2.99 14.20 25.23
C PRO A 195 4.09 13.54 24.39
N GLN A 196 5.22 13.14 25.00
CA GLN A 196 6.30 12.40 24.31
C GLN A 196 6.00 10.91 24.09
N ASP A 197 5.03 10.35 24.80
CA ASP A 197 4.65 8.93 24.73
C ASP A 197 3.63 8.65 23.61
N TYR A 198 3.14 9.68 22.92
CA TYR A 198 2.21 9.55 21.79
C TYR A 198 2.76 8.58 20.72
N LEU A 199 2.03 7.51 20.45
CA LEU A 199 2.53 6.31 19.76
C LEU A 199 3.19 6.63 18.42
N THR A 200 2.53 7.38 17.53
CA THR A 200 3.11 7.73 16.23
C THR A 200 4.46 8.48 16.35
N ASP A 201 4.67 9.30 17.39
CA ASP A 201 5.96 9.98 17.63
C ASP A 201 7.01 9.03 18.20
N VAL A 202 6.63 8.12 19.09
CA VAL A 202 7.50 7.05 19.63
C VAL A 202 7.97 6.11 18.52
N LEU A 203 7.08 5.69 17.62
CA LEU A 203 7.43 4.89 16.44
C LEU A 203 8.33 5.68 15.48
N ALA A 204 8.03 6.96 15.23
CA ALA A 204 8.88 7.82 14.40
C ALA A 204 10.30 7.94 14.96
N ASN A 205 10.44 8.16 16.27
CA ASN A 205 11.74 8.26 16.94
C ASN A 205 12.57 6.98 16.78
N LYS A 206 11.95 5.81 17.00
CA LYS A 206 12.57 4.49 16.82
C LYS A 206 12.96 4.23 15.37
N GLY A 207 12.11 4.59 14.41
CA GLY A 207 12.39 4.41 12.98
C GLY A 207 13.55 5.28 12.48
N LEU A 208 13.68 6.52 12.97
CA LEU A 208 14.79 7.42 12.63
C LEU A 208 16.13 6.96 13.24
N ASP A 209 16.10 6.36 14.44
CA ASP A 209 17.26 5.68 15.04
C ASP A 209 17.65 4.43 14.24
N PHE A 210 16.68 3.56 13.89
CA PHE A 210 16.90 2.40 13.01
C PHE A 210 17.59 2.79 11.70
N ILE A 211 17.09 3.81 11.00
CA ILE A 211 17.68 4.29 9.73
C ILE A 211 19.14 4.74 9.92
N ARG A 212 19.47 5.43 11.02
CA ARG A 212 20.87 5.83 11.32
C ARG A 212 21.76 4.62 11.64
N ARG A 213 21.30 3.67 12.45
CA ARG A 213 22.05 2.45 12.79
C ARG A 213 22.21 1.49 11.59
N ALA A 214 21.23 1.43 10.70
CA ALA A 214 21.28 0.68 9.45
C ALA A 214 22.17 1.37 8.39
N HIS A 215 22.19 2.71 8.37
CA HIS A 215 23.15 3.45 7.53
C HIS A 215 24.59 3.07 7.90
N ALA A 216 24.92 3.09 9.20
CA ALA A 216 26.26 2.85 9.73
C ALA A 216 26.80 1.43 9.47
N SER A 217 25.94 0.40 9.41
CA SER A 217 26.37 -0.97 9.07
C SER A 217 26.52 -1.24 7.57
N ALA A 218 26.25 -0.24 6.71
CA ALA A 218 26.25 -0.31 5.24
C ALA A 218 25.34 -1.39 4.60
N GLN A 219 24.59 -2.14 5.40
CA GLN A 219 23.64 -3.16 4.96
C GLN A 219 22.40 -2.53 4.31
N PRO A 220 21.76 -3.20 3.33
CA PRO A 220 20.42 -2.82 2.88
C PRO A 220 19.42 -3.12 3.99
N PHE A 221 18.38 -2.30 4.11
CA PHE A 221 17.34 -2.50 5.11
C PHE A 221 15.93 -2.39 4.54
N ILE A 222 14.98 -3.06 5.21
CA ILE A 222 13.55 -2.78 5.09
C ILE A 222 13.02 -2.39 6.47
N MET A 223 12.33 -1.26 6.53
CA MET A 223 11.59 -0.82 7.70
C MET A 223 10.13 -0.67 7.32
N GLU A 224 9.26 -1.43 7.96
CA GLU A 224 7.83 -1.16 7.96
C GLU A 224 7.47 -0.42 9.25
N ILE A 225 6.77 0.70 9.10
CA ILE A 225 6.21 1.47 10.20
C ILE A 225 4.71 1.60 9.96
N SER A 226 3.95 0.80 10.69
CA SER A 226 2.50 0.67 10.59
C SER A 226 1.83 1.41 11.74
N THR A 227 1.35 2.63 11.52
CA THR A 227 0.66 3.40 12.57
C THR A 227 -0.71 2.81 12.90
N PHE A 228 -1.22 3.09 14.11
CA PHE A 228 -2.63 2.87 14.45
C PHE A 228 -3.47 4.08 14.03
N ALA A 229 -2.94 5.30 14.11
CA ALA A 229 -3.52 6.46 13.43
C ALA A 229 -3.72 6.22 11.91
N PRO A 230 -4.82 6.71 11.29
CA PRO A 230 -5.98 7.42 11.88
C PRO A 230 -7.20 6.56 12.31
N HIS A 231 -7.00 5.33 12.80
CA HIS A 231 -8.09 4.47 13.30
C HIS A 231 -8.84 5.08 14.51
N GLY A 232 -10.05 4.58 14.79
CA GLY A 232 -10.79 4.90 16.03
C GLY A 232 -10.00 4.48 17.28
N PRO A 233 -10.06 5.22 18.41
CA PRO A 233 -11.07 6.22 18.79
C PRO A 233 -10.81 7.68 18.34
N PHE A 234 -9.93 7.92 17.37
CA PHE A 234 -9.64 9.27 16.82
C PHE A 234 -9.03 10.26 17.83
N VAL A 235 -7.89 9.90 18.43
CA VAL A 235 -7.14 10.74 19.39
C VAL A 235 -5.98 11.43 18.68
N PRO A 236 -6.01 12.76 18.42
CA PRO A 236 -4.90 13.45 17.79
C PRO A 236 -3.74 13.69 18.76
N ALA A 237 -2.51 13.79 18.23
CA ALA A 237 -1.36 14.28 18.98
C ALA A 237 -1.68 15.64 19.63
N PRO A 238 -1.29 15.91 20.89
CA PRO A 238 -1.70 17.12 21.63
C PRO A 238 -1.44 18.44 20.89
N ARG A 239 -0.31 18.53 20.16
CA ARG A 239 0.04 19.69 19.31
C ARG A 239 -0.95 19.97 18.17
N HIS A 240 -1.68 18.97 17.70
CA HIS A 240 -2.61 19.04 16.57
C HIS A 240 -4.08 19.15 16.97
N ALA A 241 -4.42 18.94 18.25
CA ALA A 241 -5.79 18.96 18.76
C ALA A 241 -6.53 20.30 18.53
N GLY A 242 -5.81 21.42 18.35
CA GLY A 242 -6.38 22.73 18.01
C GLY A 242 -6.64 22.96 16.52
N ALA A 243 -6.02 22.18 15.62
CA ALA A 243 -6.00 22.46 14.19
C ALA A 243 -7.37 22.27 13.51
N PHE A 244 -7.53 22.77 12.28
CA PHE A 244 -8.71 22.57 11.42
C PHE A 244 -10.09 22.84 12.08
N PRO A 245 -10.28 23.89 12.92
CA PRO A 245 -11.44 24.01 13.83
C PRO A 245 -12.82 24.10 13.13
N THR A 246 -12.86 24.50 11.86
CA THR A 246 -14.07 24.63 11.05
C THR A 246 -14.33 23.45 10.10
N LEU A 247 -13.36 22.52 9.97
CA LEU A 247 -13.41 21.42 9.02
C LEU A 247 -14.56 20.44 9.31
N ARG A 248 -15.06 19.81 8.25
CA ARG A 248 -16.20 18.88 8.22
C ARG A 248 -15.86 17.74 7.27
N ALA A 249 -16.56 16.60 7.38
CA ALA A 249 -16.42 15.54 6.40
C ALA A 249 -16.85 16.02 5.00
N PRO A 250 -16.26 15.50 3.90
CA PRO A 250 -16.71 15.77 2.54
C PRO A 250 -18.22 15.56 2.38
N ARG A 251 -18.80 16.26 1.40
CA ARG A 251 -20.22 16.14 1.02
C ARG A 251 -20.32 15.69 -0.43
N SER A 252 -19.80 14.49 -0.68
CA SER A 252 -19.99 13.74 -1.93
C SER A 252 -21.49 13.51 -2.21
N ALA A 253 -21.83 13.11 -3.44
CA ALA A 253 -23.22 12.77 -3.76
C ALA A 253 -23.75 11.58 -2.95
N SER A 254 -22.87 10.63 -2.58
CA SER A 254 -23.21 9.49 -1.71
C SER A 254 -23.32 9.87 -0.23
N PHE A 255 -22.80 11.03 0.21
CA PHE A 255 -22.90 11.45 1.61
C PHE A 255 -24.38 11.60 2.03
N ASN A 256 -24.81 10.76 2.97
CA ASN A 256 -26.19 10.69 3.45
C ASN A 256 -27.21 10.57 2.30
N GLU A 257 -26.88 9.73 1.31
CA GLU A 257 -27.52 9.48 0.01
C GLU A 257 -29.05 9.72 -0.03
N ALA A 258 -29.52 10.36 -1.10
CA ALA A 258 -30.89 10.84 -1.23
C ALA A 258 -31.92 9.71 -1.31
N ASP A 259 -31.63 8.68 -2.10
CA ASP A 259 -32.27 7.36 -2.11
C ASP A 259 -31.24 6.28 -1.70
N VAL A 260 -31.70 5.07 -1.41
CA VAL A 260 -30.92 3.82 -1.31
C VAL A 260 -31.80 2.59 -1.67
N GLY A 261 -32.99 2.79 -2.26
CA GLY A 261 -33.95 1.70 -2.50
C GLY A 261 -33.46 0.60 -3.46
N ASP A 262 -32.49 0.95 -4.30
CA ASP A 262 -31.76 0.11 -5.26
C ASP A 262 -30.72 -0.82 -4.62
N LYS A 263 -30.26 -0.48 -3.40
CA LYS A 263 -29.18 -1.19 -2.69
C LYS A 263 -29.63 -2.58 -2.18
N PRO A 264 -28.68 -3.45 -1.80
CA PRO A 264 -29.00 -4.73 -1.15
C PRO A 264 -29.73 -4.58 0.19
N SER A 265 -30.30 -5.68 0.69
CA SER A 265 -31.15 -5.74 1.89
C SER A 265 -30.50 -5.17 3.16
N TRP A 266 -29.17 -5.30 3.30
CA TRP A 266 -28.40 -4.78 4.44
C TRP A 266 -28.23 -3.23 4.43
N LEU A 267 -28.60 -2.58 3.33
CA LEU A 267 -28.37 -1.16 3.07
C LEU A 267 -29.66 -0.37 2.77
N ARG A 268 -30.57 -0.90 1.93
CA ARG A 268 -31.73 -0.16 1.41
C ARG A 268 -32.78 0.32 2.43
N SER A 269 -32.80 -0.26 3.63
CA SER A 269 -33.76 0.10 4.69
C SER A 269 -33.29 1.26 5.59
N ARG A 270 -32.08 1.81 5.37
CA ARG A 270 -31.46 2.75 6.30
C ARG A 270 -32.10 4.14 6.27
N PRO A 271 -32.52 4.72 7.41
CA PRO A 271 -33.02 6.09 7.45
C PRO A 271 -31.90 7.10 7.18
N ARG A 272 -32.26 8.25 6.59
CA ARG A 272 -31.32 9.36 6.42
C ARG A 272 -30.84 9.90 7.76
N MET A 273 -29.58 10.29 7.80
CA MET A 273 -28.90 10.75 9.01
C MET A 273 -29.39 12.12 9.46
N GLY A 274 -29.92 12.19 10.68
CA GLY A 274 -30.25 13.45 11.33
C GLY A 274 -29.01 14.28 11.69
N LYS A 275 -29.20 15.60 11.85
CA LYS A 275 -28.13 16.58 12.18
C LYS A 275 -27.18 16.13 13.32
N PRO A 276 -27.60 15.45 14.41
CA PRO A 276 -26.69 14.97 15.45
C PRO A 276 -25.75 13.83 15.04
N ARG A 277 -26.11 12.99 14.05
CA ARG A 277 -25.21 11.96 13.50
C ARG A 277 -24.18 12.64 12.58
N ILE A 278 -24.63 13.53 11.70
CA ILE A 278 -23.77 14.33 10.80
C ILE A 278 -22.72 15.15 11.59
N ARG A 279 -23.09 15.80 12.70
CA ARG A 279 -22.11 16.55 13.53
C ARG A 279 -21.03 15.68 14.17
N ARG A 280 -21.33 14.42 14.51
CA ARG A 280 -20.31 13.47 15.03
C ARG A 280 -19.36 13.01 13.93
N ILE A 281 -19.87 12.84 12.72
CA ILE A 281 -19.08 12.53 11.52
C ILE A 281 -18.13 13.71 11.20
N ASP A 282 -18.61 14.95 11.25
CA ASP A 282 -17.79 16.15 11.04
C ASP A 282 -16.68 16.32 12.09
N ALA A 283 -16.92 15.92 13.34
CA ALA A 283 -15.90 15.88 14.39
C ALA A 283 -14.87 14.77 14.12
N GLY A 284 -15.32 13.52 13.96
CA GLY A 284 -14.43 12.38 13.72
C GLY A 284 -13.55 12.53 12.48
N PHE A 285 -14.08 13.10 11.38
CA PHE A 285 -13.28 13.41 10.20
C PHE A 285 -12.19 14.44 10.50
N ARG A 286 -12.53 15.52 11.22
CA ARG A 286 -11.57 16.54 11.64
C ARG A 286 -10.48 15.95 12.54
N ASP A 287 -10.85 15.08 13.48
CA ASP A 287 -9.91 14.45 14.41
C ASP A 287 -9.00 13.44 13.70
N ARG A 288 -9.50 12.69 12.71
CA ARG A 288 -8.67 11.91 11.76
C ARG A 288 -7.69 12.78 10.97
N VAL A 289 -8.14 13.93 10.46
CA VAL A 289 -7.28 14.91 9.76
C VAL A 289 -6.19 15.48 10.68
N ARG A 290 -6.49 15.67 11.98
CA ARG A 290 -5.51 16.08 13.00
C ARG A 290 -4.53 14.95 13.35
N MET A 291 -4.98 13.69 13.44
CA MET A 291 -4.10 12.53 13.66
C MET A 291 -3.06 12.39 12.55
N VAL A 292 -3.48 12.43 11.27
CA VAL A 292 -2.55 12.22 10.14
C VAL A 292 -1.48 13.30 10.01
N GLN A 293 -1.61 14.45 10.69
CA GLN A 293 -0.51 15.43 10.75
C GLN A 293 0.75 14.84 11.40
N SER A 294 0.59 14.01 12.44
CA SER A 294 1.73 13.32 13.09
C SER A 294 2.39 12.28 12.17
N VAL A 295 1.59 11.60 11.35
CA VAL A 295 2.05 10.65 10.33
C VAL A 295 2.79 11.38 9.20
N ASP A 296 2.26 12.52 8.74
CA ASP A 296 2.88 13.34 7.70
C ASP A 296 4.20 13.99 8.19
N GLU A 297 4.23 14.49 9.43
CA GLU A 297 5.46 14.94 10.11
C GLU A 297 6.51 13.82 10.20
N MET A 298 6.11 12.60 10.59
CA MET A 298 6.98 11.42 10.60
C MET A 298 7.57 11.13 9.21
N ILE A 299 6.76 11.17 8.15
CA ILE A 299 7.20 10.99 6.76
C ILE A 299 8.21 12.07 6.37
N GLY A 300 7.94 13.34 6.69
CA GLY A 300 8.87 14.45 6.47
C GLY A 300 10.22 14.26 7.17
N ARG A 301 10.20 13.82 8.44
CA ARG A 301 11.41 13.49 9.22
C ARG A 301 12.19 12.32 8.61
N ILE A 302 11.51 11.26 8.19
CA ILE A 302 12.13 10.10 7.51
C ILE A 302 12.82 10.54 6.21
N ARG A 303 12.12 11.27 5.34
CA ARG A 303 12.68 11.77 4.07
C ARG A 303 13.87 12.70 4.30
N THR A 304 13.80 13.54 5.32
CA THR A 304 14.89 14.46 5.71
C THR A 304 16.11 13.68 6.18
N THR A 305 15.97 12.73 7.11
CA THR A 305 17.10 11.93 7.62
C THR A 305 17.70 11.00 6.56
N LEU A 306 16.92 10.48 5.61
CA LEU A 306 17.47 9.76 4.46
C LEU A 306 18.36 10.69 3.59
N LYS A 307 17.96 11.94 3.38
CA LYS A 307 18.73 12.94 2.63
C LYS A 307 19.98 13.40 3.37
N GLU A 308 19.90 13.65 4.68
CA GLU A 308 21.05 13.95 5.55
C GLU A 308 22.13 12.86 5.50
N LEU A 309 21.69 11.60 5.42
CA LEU A 309 22.55 10.41 5.33
C LEU A 309 22.97 10.04 3.90
N GLY A 310 22.59 10.82 2.87
CA GLY A 310 22.88 10.51 1.47
C GLY A 310 22.27 9.18 0.96
N ARG A 311 21.17 8.73 1.60
CA ARG A 311 20.42 7.50 1.28
C ARG A 311 19.09 7.76 0.56
N ASP A 312 18.73 9.02 0.33
CA ASP A 312 17.53 9.40 -0.45
C ASP A 312 17.53 8.78 -1.86
N ARG A 313 18.70 8.70 -2.49
CA ARG A 313 18.88 8.15 -3.85
C ARG A 313 19.06 6.63 -3.93
N ASP A 314 19.13 5.92 -2.79
CA ASP A 314 19.21 4.44 -2.75
C ASP A 314 18.11 3.79 -1.90
N THR A 315 17.09 4.57 -1.51
CA THR A 315 15.96 4.13 -0.67
C THR A 315 14.62 4.36 -1.37
N TYR A 316 13.80 3.33 -1.48
CA TYR A 316 12.38 3.51 -1.81
C TYR A 316 11.63 3.90 -0.54
N VAL A 317 10.93 5.04 -0.56
CA VAL A 317 9.97 5.42 0.48
C VAL A 317 8.58 5.24 -0.10
N VAL A 318 7.84 4.30 0.48
CA VAL A 318 6.50 3.85 0.09
C VAL A 318 5.52 4.30 1.18
N PHE A 319 4.40 4.86 0.79
CA PHE A 319 3.30 5.22 1.68
C PHE A 319 1.98 4.60 1.19
N GLY A 320 1.18 4.06 2.10
CA GLY A 320 -0.20 3.66 1.82
C GLY A 320 -0.97 3.21 3.06
N SER A 321 -2.10 2.53 2.84
CA SER A 321 -2.99 2.03 3.91
C SER A 321 -3.36 0.56 3.72
N ASP A 322 -3.77 -0.11 4.79
CA ASP A 322 -4.28 -1.49 4.76
C ASP A 322 -5.77 -1.55 4.42
N ASN A 323 -6.56 -0.54 4.76
CA ASN A 323 -7.93 -0.37 4.27
C ASN A 323 -8.37 1.10 4.28
N GLY A 324 -9.35 1.43 3.46
CA GLY A 324 -10.04 2.71 3.49
C GLY A 324 -11.02 2.80 4.67
N PHE A 325 -11.85 3.85 4.67
CA PHE A 325 -12.84 4.12 5.71
C PHE A 325 -13.88 5.14 5.22
N HIS A 326 -15.17 4.77 5.24
CA HIS A 326 -16.29 5.66 4.91
C HIS A 326 -16.67 6.56 6.10
N MET A 327 -17.16 7.77 5.83
CA MET A 327 -17.59 8.76 6.83
C MET A 327 -18.84 9.53 6.37
N GLY A 328 -19.91 8.79 6.05
CA GLY A 328 -21.24 9.36 5.75
C GLY A 328 -21.88 8.84 4.47
N GLU A 329 -21.06 8.26 3.58
CA GLU A 329 -21.45 7.69 2.31
C GLU A 329 -22.49 6.56 2.49
N HIS A 330 -23.47 6.47 1.58
CA HIS A 330 -24.53 5.45 1.58
C HIS A 330 -25.31 5.35 2.91
N ARG A 331 -25.38 6.46 3.68
CA ARG A 331 -25.97 6.55 5.04
C ARG A 331 -25.24 5.69 6.09
N LEU A 332 -24.07 5.14 5.77
CA LEU A 332 -23.10 4.58 6.71
C LEU A 332 -22.43 5.75 7.46
N ALA A 333 -21.99 5.57 8.71
CA ALA A 333 -21.50 6.70 9.53
C ALA A 333 -19.97 6.80 9.67
N GLY A 334 -19.28 5.67 9.58
CA GLY A 334 -17.94 5.51 10.10
C GLY A 334 -17.67 4.01 10.19
N GLY A 335 -16.74 3.51 9.40
CA GLY A 335 -16.43 2.09 9.30
C GLY A 335 -15.74 1.73 7.99
N LYS A 336 -15.68 0.42 7.75
CA LYS A 336 -15.03 -0.25 6.61
C LYS A 336 -15.85 -1.48 6.21
N MET A 337 -15.23 -2.50 5.60
CA MET A 337 -15.83 -3.76 5.12
C MET A 337 -16.72 -3.69 3.87
N THR A 338 -17.01 -2.52 3.29
CA THR A 338 -17.80 -2.48 2.04
C THR A 338 -16.92 -2.58 0.79
N ALA A 339 -17.54 -2.85 -0.36
CA ALA A 339 -16.87 -2.91 -1.66
C ALA A 339 -16.74 -1.53 -2.36
N TYR A 340 -17.29 -0.47 -1.75
CA TYR A 340 -17.32 0.89 -2.27
C TYR A 340 -15.96 1.58 -2.18
N ASP A 341 -15.77 2.62 -2.99
CA ASP A 341 -14.47 3.29 -3.22
C ASP A 341 -13.79 3.77 -1.94
N THR A 342 -14.58 4.23 -0.97
CA THR A 342 -14.15 4.71 0.35
C THR A 342 -13.37 3.70 1.16
N ASP A 343 -13.65 2.41 0.97
CA ASP A 343 -13.21 1.31 1.84
C ASP A 343 -12.14 0.47 1.15
N VAL A 344 -12.28 0.23 -0.17
CA VAL A 344 -11.36 -0.64 -0.92
C VAL A 344 -10.28 0.09 -1.70
N ARG A 345 -10.46 1.39 -2.03
CA ARG A 345 -9.46 2.16 -2.77
C ARG A 345 -8.65 3.02 -1.80
N VAL A 346 -7.40 2.63 -1.62
CA VAL A 346 -6.46 3.27 -0.69
C VAL A 346 -5.40 4.06 -1.47
N PRO A 347 -4.81 5.11 -0.87
CA PRO A 347 -3.65 5.76 -1.44
C PRO A 347 -2.44 4.82 -1.46
N TYR A 348 -1.69 4.82 -2.57
CA TYR A 348 -0.39 4.18 -2.66
C TYR A 348 0.57 5.08 -3.47
N ILE A 349 1.59 5.59 -2.79
CA ILE A 349 2.53 6.59 -3.32
C ILE A 349 3.97 6.13 -3.03
N VAL A 350 4.83 6.22 -4.04
CA VAL A 350 6.23 5.76 -3.96
C VAL A 350 7.19 6.84 -4.44
N THR A 351 8.24 7.10 -3.69
CA THR A 351 9.44 7.83 -4.15
C THR A 351 10.66 6.92 -4.06
N GLY A 352 11.67 7.09 -4.90
CA GLY A 352 12.90 6.30 -4.80
C GLY A 352 13.72 6.20 -6.09
N PRO A 353 14.70 5.27 -6.12
CA PRO A 353 15.61 5.09 -7.25
C PRO A 353 14.89 4.82 -8.57
N ASN A 354 15.07 5.72 -9.55
CA ASN A 354 14.47 5.65 -10.90
C ASN A 354 12.93 5.76 -10.95
N VAL A 355 12.28 6.13 -9.85
CA VAL A 355 10.82 6.33 -9.81
C VAL A 355 10.45 7.61 -10.58
N PRO A 356 9.59 7.55 -11.61
CA PRO A 356 9.21 8.73 -12.38
C PRO A 356 8.44 9.75 -11.52
N ALA A 357 9.01 10.95 -11.36
CA ALA A 357 8.43 12.02 -10.56
C ALA A 357 7.17 12.64 -11.23
N GLY A 358 6.13 12.86 -10.43
CA GLY A 358 4.82 13.37 -10.86
C GLY A 358 3.98 12.37 -11.67
N HIS A 359 4.41 11.11 -11.77
CA HIS A 359 3.72 10.12 -12.62
C HIS A 359 2.52 9.48 -11.90
N ARG A 360 1.50 9.13 -12.68
CA ARG A 360 0.30 8.42 -12.23
C ARG A 360 0.20 7.10 -12.98
N VAL A 361 -0.07 6.02 -12.26
CA VAL A 361 -0.31 4.69 -12.80
C VAL A 361 -1.78 4.40 -12.67
N GLU A 362 -2.44 4.27 -13.82
CA GLU A 362 -3.87 4.00 -13.94
C GLU A 362 -4.14 2.50 -13.79
N GLU A 363 -3.18 1.64 -14.18
CA GLU A 363 -3.29 0.18 -14.11
C GLU A 363 -3.62 -0.36 -12.70
N VAL A 364 -4.61 -1.27 -12.65
CA VAL A 364 -5.16 -1.86 -11.42
C VAL A 364 -4.11 -2.63 -10.59
N ALA A 365 -3.67 -2.05 -9.49
CA ALA A 365 -2.73 -2.62 -8.52
C ALA A 365 -3.47 -3.10 -7.27
N GLN A 366 -2.90 -4.06 -6.54
CA GLN A 366 -3.51 -4.55 -5.30
C GLN A 366 -2.51 -4.70 -4.15
N ASN A 367 -3.02 -4.75 -2.91
CA ASN A 367 -2.22 -5.08 -1.72
C ASN A 367 -1.50 -6.45 -1.83
N THR A 368 -2.00 -7.39 -2.64
CA THR A 368 -1.29 -8.63 -3.02
C THR A 368 0.07 -8.40 -3.67
N ASP A 369 0.29 -7.22 -4.27
CA ASP A 369 1.45 -6.91 -5.09
C ASP A 369 2.65 -6.42 -4.24
N LEU A 370 2.44 -6.09 -2.96
CA LEU A 370 3.47 -5.49 -2.12
C LEU A 370 4.59 -6.46 -1.78
N ALA A 371 4.27 -7.66 -1.27
CA ALA A 371 5.26 -8.70 -1.03
C ALA A 371 6.12 -9.03 -2.28
N PRO A 372 5.56 -9.36 -3.47
CA PRO A 372 6.39 -9.61 -4.65
C PRO A 372 7.17 -8.38 -5.13
N THR A 373 6.68 -7.15 -4.91
CA THR A 373 7.41 -5.91 -5.21
C THR A 373 8.64 -5.76 -4.31
N PHE A 374 8.48 -5.89 -2.98
CA PHE A 374 9.60 -5.78 -2.03
C PHE A 374 10.64 -6.88 -2.26
N LEU A 375 10.20 -8.10 -2.62
CA LEU A 375 11.07 -9.21 -2.97
C LEU A 375 11.85 -8.95 -4.26
N GLU A 376 11.22 -8.46 -5.34
CA GLU A 376 11.96 -8.13 -6.58
C GLU A 376 12.96 -6.99 -6.35
N LEU A 377 12.58 -5.93 -5.60
CA LEU A 377 13.50 -4.84 -5.23
C LEU A 377 14.76 -5.36 -4.51
N ALA A 378 14.62 -6.41 -3.71
CA ALA A 378 15.71 -7.06 -2.98
C ALA A 378 16.51 -8.10 -3.79
N GLY A 379 16.12 -8.36 -5.06
CA GLY A 379 16.69 -9.42 -5.89
C GLY A 379 16.26 -10.83 -5.48
N VAL A 380 15.10 -10.97 -4.83
CA VAL A 380 14.54 -12.24 -4.35
C VAL A 380 13.38 -12.66 -5.26
N ARG A 381 13.36 -13.93 -5.68
CA ARG A 381 12.22 -14.49 -6.42
C ARG A 381 11.04 -14.72 -5.47
N PRO A 382 9.83 -14.21 -5.76
CA PRO A 382 8.64 -14.52 -4.96
C PRO A 382 8.32 -16.03 -4.93
N PRO A 383 7.74 -16.55 -3.84
CA PRO A 383 7.25 -17.92 -3.77
C PRO A 383 6.26 -18.27 -4.91
N PRO A 384 6.22 -19.52 -5.40
CA PRO A 384 5.24 -19.93 -6.42
C PRO A 384 3.76 -19.80 -5.98
N ALA A 385 3.52 -19.72 -4.67
CA ALA A 385 2.20 -19.56 -4.07
C ALA A 385 1.79 -18.09 -3.83
N THR A 386 2.56 -17.11 -4.34
CA THR A 386 2.19 -15.68 -4.35
C THR A 386 1.23 -15.40 -5.50
N ASP A 387 0.08 -14.79 -5.18
CA ASP A 387 -1.03 -14.53 -6.12
C ASP A 387 -0.85 -13.19 -6.85
N GLY A 388 -0.25 -12.21 -6.15
CA GLY A 388 0.06 -10.89 -6.67
C GLY A 388 1.28 -10.83 -7.59
N ARG A 389 1.55 -9.64 -8.12
CA ARG A 389 2.59 -9.38 -9.12
C ARG A 389 3.40 -8.15 -8.76
N SER A 390 4.72 -8.21 -8.96
CA SER A 390 5.61 -7.07 -8.68
C SER A 390 5.24 -5.81 -9.49
N LEU A 391 5.17 -4.67 -8.79
CA LEU A 391 4.95 -3.33 -9.33
C LEU A 391 6.24 -2.65 -9.83
N VAL A 392 7.40 -3.28 -9.62
CA VAL A 392 8.72 -2.75 -10.01
C VAL A 392 8.81 -2.30 -11.49
N PRO A 393 8.12 -2.91 -12.48
CA PRO A 393 8.05 -2.36 -13.83
C PRO A 393 7.50 -0.91 -13.86
N PHE A 394 6.37 -0.65 -13.19
CA PHE A 394 5.77 0.69 -13.12
C PHE A 394 6.65 1.67 -12.34
N LEU A 395 7.29 1.21 -11.26
CA LEU A 395 8.30 1.99 -10.51
C LEU A 395 9.55 2.32 -11.33
N ARG A 396 9.72 1.73 -12.52
CA ARG A 396 10.76 2.04 -13.52
C ARG A 396 10.18 2.61 -14.83
N GLY A 397 8.94 3.14 -14.80
CA GLY A 397 8.26 3.71 -15.97
C GLY A 397 7.93 2.72 -17.10
N THR A 398 8.01 1.40 -16.83
CA THR A 398 7.82 0.34 -17.83
C THR A 398 6.37 -0.15 -17.82
N LYS A 399 5.64 0.13 -18.91
CA LYS A 399 4.26 -0.36 -19.11
C LYS A 399 4.21 -1.89 -19.18
N ARG A 400 3.09 -2.46 -18.75
CA ARG A 400 2.83 -3.91 -18.76
C ARG A 400 1.56 -4.24 -19.57
N PRO A 401 1.67 -4.48 -20.90
CA PRO A 401 0.53 -4.90 -21.72
C PRO A 401 -0.14 -6.20 -21.25
N ASP A 402 0.59 -7.00 -20.47
CA ASP A 402 0.14 -8.24 -19.86
C ASP A 402 -0.33 -8.07 -18.40
N TRP A 403 -0.63 -6.85 -17.93
CA TRP A 403 -1.10 -6.60 -16.56
C TRP A 403 -2.52 -7.15 -16.31
N ARG A 404 -2.98 -7.12 -15.05
CA ARG A 404 -4.40 -7.40 -14.75
C ARG A 404 -5.26 -6.22 -15.18
N GLN A 405 -6.52 -6.49 -15.48
CA GLN A 405 -7.53 -5.47 -15.83
C GLN A 405 -8.65 -5.36 -14.78
N THR A 406 -8.63 -6.24 -13.78
CA THR A 406 -9.67 -6.42 -12.79
C THR A 406 -9.04 -6.86 -11.47
N ALA A 407 -9.39 -6.19 -10.37
CA ALA A 407 -9.07 -6.61 -9.01
C ALA A 407 -10.15 -7.53 -8.46
N LEU A 408 -9.75 -8.47 -7.60
CA LEU A 408 -10.66 -9.21 -6.72
C LEU A 408 -10.73 -8.52 -5.36
N ILE A 409 -11.95 -8.39 -4.82
CA ILE A 409 -12.22 -8.03 -3.44
C ILE A 409 -13.04 -9.18 -2.85
N GLU A 410 -12.67 -9.64 -1.66
CA GLU A 410 -13.38 -10.65 -0.88
C GLU A 410 -13.73 -10.03 0.48
N HIS A 411 -14.88 -10.39 1.03
CA HIS A 411 -15.21 -10.07 2.41
C HIS A 411 -16.01 -11.21 3.03
N VAL A 412 -15.56 -11.72 4.18
CA VAL A 412 -16.32 -12.67 4.99
C VAL A 412 -16.88 -11.92 6.18
N LYS A 413 -18.21 -11.91 6.32
CA LYS A 413 -18.83 -11.35 7.52
C LYS A 413 -18.40 -12.18 8.74
N PRO A 414 -17.73 -11.58 9.74
CA PRO A 414 -17.26 -12.32 10.90
C PRO A 414 -18.39 -12.72 11.86
N PRO A 415 -18.15 -13.75 12.70
CA PRO A 415 -19.05 -14.09 13.80
C PRO A 415 -19.01 -13.02 14.91
N PRO A 416 -20.04 -12.94 15.77
CA PRO A 416 -20.06 -12.05 16.93
C PRO A 416 -18.85 -12.20 17.86
N SER A 417 -18.19 -11.08 18.15
CA SER A 417 -17.07 -10.99 19.08
C SER A 417 -17.12 -9.68 19.88
N PRO A 418 -17.14 -9.72 21.23
CA PRO A 418 -17.08 -8.52 22.06
C PRO A 418 -15.65 -7.94 22.17
N GLU A 419 -14.64 -8.68 21.70
CA GLU A 419 -13.22 -8.29 21.73
C GLU A 419 -12.83 -7.43 20.51
N ASP A 420 -13.73 -7.30 19.52
CA ASP A 420 -13.48 -6.59 18.28
C ASP A 420 -13.68 -5.06 18.42
N PRO A 421 -12.62 -4.24 18.23
CA PRO A 421 -12.75 -2.78 18.30
C PRO A 421 -13.62 -2.19 17.18
N ASP A 422 -13.75 -2.87 16.04
CA ASP A 422 -14.54 -2.42 14.89
C ASP A 422 -16.05 -2.73 15.02
N ARG A 423 -16.41 -3.75 15.81
CA ARG A 423 -17.76 -4.33 15.93
C ARG A 423 -18.35 -4.77 14.59
N GLN A 424 -17.55 -5.54 13.84
CA GLN A 424 -17.82 -6.04 12.48
C GLN A 424 -19.10 -6.93 12.37
N ASP A 425 -19.59 -7.43 13.50
CA ASP A 425 -20.62 -8.46 13.61
C ASP A 425 -22.07 -7.92 13.60
N SER A 426 -22.29 -6.87 14.38
CA SER A 426 -23.60 -6.46 14.90
C SER A 426 -23.88 -4.97 14.70
N ALA A 427 -22.88 -4.18 14.29
CA ALA A 427 -23.07 -2.78 13.97
C ALA A 427 -24.07 -2.60 12.81
N PRO A 428 -25.06 -1.67 12.90
CA PRO A 428 -25.88 -1.23 11.77
C PRO A 428 -25.02 -0.51 10.72
N GLY A 429 -24.27 -1.29 9.95
CA GLY A 429 -23.13 -0.86 9.14
C GLY A 429 -22.64 -1.99 8.23
N ALA A 430 -22.34 -3.15 8.80
CA ALA A 430 -21.70 -4.26 8.08
C ALA A 430 -22.56 -4.84 6.93
N PRO A 431 -21.93 -5.20 5.80
CA PRO A 431 -22.55 -6.04 4.77
C PRO A 431 -22.67 -7.51 5.23
N THR A 432 -23.25 -8.35 4.38
CA THR A 432 -23.06 -9.82 4.47
C THR A 432 -21.83 -10.23 3.65
N THR A 433 -21.34 -11.46 3.83
CA THR A 433 -20.26 -12.04 3.04
C THR A 433 -20.48 -11.81 1.54
N TYR A 434 -19.45 -11.34 0.84
CA TYR A 434 -19.49 -11.09 -0.60
C TYR A 434 -18.14 -11.34 -1.27
N ASN A 435 -18.18 -11.57 -2.58
CA ASN A 435 -17.03 -11.38 -3.45
C ASN A 435 -17.38 -10.29 -4.47
N ALA A 436 -16.40 -9.49 -4.89
CA ALA A 436 -16.58 -8.42 -5.86
C ALA A 436 -15.40 -8.32 -6.83
N ILE A 437 -15.67 -7.83 -8.04
CA ILE A 437 -14.66 -7.42 -9.00
C ILE A 437 -14.73 -5.92 -9.24
N ARG A 438 -13.55 -5.28 -9.32
CA ARG A 438 -13.42 -3.82 -9.46
C ARG A 438 -12.34 -3.45 -10.46
N ASN A 439 -12.60 -2.42 -11.26
CA ASN A 439 -11.61 -1.66 -12.00
C ASN A 439 -12.12 -0.23 -12.24
N ASP A 440 -11.38 0.56 -13.00
CA ASP A 440 -11.70 1.91 -13.47
C ASP A 440 -13.14 2.08 -14.00
N ASP A 441 -13.68 1.04 -14.62
CA ASP A 441 -14.94 1.07 -15.37
C ASP A 441 -16.13 0.58 -14.55
N LEU A 442 -15.92 -0.33 -13.60
CA LEU A 442 -17.00 -0.99 -12.88
C LEU A 442 -16.67 -1.39 -11.44
N LEU A 443 -17.72 -1.47 -10.64
CA LEU A 443 -17.82 -2.35 -9.48
C LEU A 443 -18.93 -3.38 -9.76
N TYR A 444 -18.67 -4.66 -9.51
CA TYR A 444 -19.68 -5.72 -9.49
C TYR A 444 -19.53 -6.54 -8.20
N VAL A 445 -20.64 -6.80 -7.51
CA VAL A 445 -20.67 -7.52 -6.22
C VAL A 445 -21.67 -8.66 -6.28
N GLU A 446 -21.28 -9.84 -5.80
CA GLU A 446 -22.19 -10.94 -5.47
C GLU A 446 -22.17 -11.24 -3.96
N TYR A 447 -23.33 -11.11 -3.32
CA TYR A 447 -23.51 -11.39 -1.90
C TYR A 447 -23.93 -12.83 -1.65
N ALA A 448 -23.56 -13.38 -0.50
CA ALA A 448 -24.03 -14.69 -0.01
C ALA A 448 -25.56 -14.77 0.19
N SER A 449 -26.27 -13.64 0.17
CA SER A 449 -27.75 -13.58 0.12
C SER A 449 -28.35 -13.86 -1.27
N GLY A 450 -27.53 -13.94 -2.32
CA GLY A 450 -27.97 -14.00 -3.71
C GLY A 450 -28.37 -12.64 -4.31
N GLU A 451 -28.28 -11.55 -3.55
CA GLU A 451 -28.37 -10.19 -4.07
C GLU A 451 -27.07 -9.79 -4.80
N ARG A 452 -27.16 -8.82 -5.73
CA ARG A 452 -26.03 -8.32 -6.52
C ARG A 452 -26.08 -6.81 -6.67
N GLU A 453 -24.92 -6.22 -6.87
CA GLU A 453 -24.76 -4.83 -7.28
C GLU A 453 -23.91 -4.69 -8.55
N TYR A 454 -24.20 -3.70 -9.38
CA TYR A 454 -23.31 -3.25 -10.46
C TYR A 454 -23.36 -1.74 -10.62
N TYR A 455 -22.20 -1.10 -10.69
CA TYR A 455 -22.04 0.34 -10.91
C TYR A 455 -21.12 0.60 -12.11
N ASP A 456 -21.51 1.52 -12.99
CA ASP A 456 -20.67 2.03 -14.09
C ASP A 456 -19.85 3.22 -13.57
N ARG A 457 -18.65 2.94 -13.05
CA ARG A 457 -17.82 3.91 -12.30
C ARG A 457 -17.37 5.12 -13.13
N ARG A 458 -17.46 5.05 -14.47
CA ARG A 458 -17.18 6.19 -15.35
C ARG A 458 -18.34 7.19 -15.42
N ARG A 459 -19.57 6.73 -15.22
CA ARG A 459 -20.79 7.56 -15.21
C ARG A 459 -21.23 7.91 -13.80
N ASP A 460 -21.06 6.96 -12.89
CA ASP A 460 -21.39 7.01 -11.48
C ASP A 460 -20.14 6.75 -10.62
N PRO A 461 -19.26 7.76 -10.46
CA PRO A 461 -18.05 7.66 -9.63
C PRO A 461 -18.36 7.71 -8.12
N HIS A 462 -19.63 7.72 -7.73
CA HIS A 462 -20.11 7.77 -6.34
C HIS A 462 -20.96 6.56 -5.95
N GLU A 463 -21.12 5.57 -6.83
CA GLU A 463 -21.73 4.26 -6.57
C GLU A 463 -23.19 4.40 -6.06
N LEU A 464 -23.92 5.31 -6.70
CA LEU A 464 -25.30 5.71 -6.44
C LEU A 464 -26.35 4.85 -7.14
N ASP A 465 -26.12 4.39 -8.37
CA ASP A 465 -27.14 3.74 -9.20
C ASP A 465 -26.83 2.25 -9.42
N ASN A 466 -27.42 1.35 -8.63
CA ASN A 466 -27.28 -0.09 -8.82
C ASN A 466 -28.03 -0.57 -10.08
N ILE A 467 -27.36 -0.53 -11.23
CA ILE A 467 -27.93 -0.91 -12.53
C ILE A 467 -27.89 -2.41 -12.83
N PHE A 468 -27.52 -3.30 -11.88
CA PHE A 468 -27.38 -4.74 -12.15
C PHE A 468 -28.62 -5.37 -12.82
N GLY A 469 -29.83 -4.97 -12.39
CA GLY A 469 -31.09 -5.46 -12.94
C GLY A 469 -31.33 -5.12 -14.41
N THR A 470 -30.70 -4.08 -14.94
CA THR A 470 -30.84 -3.65 -16.35
C THR A 470 -29.83 -4.34 -17.28
N LEU A 471 -28.81 -5.00 -16.73
CA LEU A 471 -27.75 -5.61 -17.54
C LEU A 471 -28.27 -6.76 -18.42
N PRO A 472 -27.79 -6.89 -19.67
CA PRO A 472 -28.01 -8.07 -20.49
C PRO A 472 -27.57 -9.35 -19.78
N GLU A 473 -28.33 -10.44 -19.94
CA GLU A 473 -28.08 -11.72 -19.28
C GLU A 473 -26.66 -12.26 -19.58
N GLN A 474 -26.17 -12.08 -20.81
CA GLN A 474 -24.79 -12.42 -21.19
C GLN A 474 -23.74 -11.66 -20.36
N ARG A 475 -23.96 -10.36 -20.09
CA ARG A 475 -23.06 -9.56 -19.26
C ARG A 475 -23.10 -9.99 -17.80
N ARG A 476 -24.28 -10.34 -17.27
CA ARG A 476 -24.43 -10.90 -15.91
C ARG A 476 -23.70 -12.25 -15.76
N ARG A 477 -23.88 -13.17 -16.72
CA ARG A 477 -23.10 -14.43 -16.76
C ARG A 477 -21.60 -14.20 -16.86
N TYR A 478 -21.16 -13.28 -17.73
CA TYR A 478 -19.74 -12.95 -17.86
C TYR A 478 -19.12 -12.47 -16.53
N LEU A 479 -19.78 -11.54 -15.85
CA LEU A 479 -19.29 -10.95 -14.61
C LEU A 479 -19.22 -11.99 -13.48
N SER A 480 -20.24 -12.83 -13.35
CA SER A 480 -20.30 -13.92 -12.37
C SER A 480 -19.21 -14.98 -12.63
N ASN A 481 -19.04 -15.42 -13.88
CA ASN A 481 -17.97 -16.35 -14.25
C ASN A 481 -16.56 -15.77 -14.01
N LEU A 482 -16.34 -14.49 -14.27
CA LEU A 482 -15.06 -13.84 -13.99
C LEU A 482 -14.79 -13.75 -12.48
N LEU A 483 -15.82 -13.42 -11.69
CA LEU A 483 -15.73 -13.37 -10.24
C LEU A 483 -15.40 -14.75 -9.65
N ASP A 484 -16.08 -15.80 -10.11
CA ASP A 484 -15.84 -17.19 -9.68
C ASP A 484 -14.40 -17.66 -9.99
N VAL A 485 -13.91 -17.41 -11.21
CA VAL A 485 -12.55 -17.77 -11.63
C VAL A 485 -11.48 -16.98 -10.86
N LEU A 486 -11.79 -15.76 -10.38
CA LEU A 486 -10.91 -14.99 -9.51
C LEU A 486 -10.97 -15.46 -8.05
N ALA A 487 -12.15 -15.74 -7.50
CA ALA A 487 -12.34 -16.16 -6.11
C ALA A 487 -11.81 -17.57 -5.79
N HIS A 488 -11.50 -18.37 -6.82
CA HIS A 488 -10.93 -19.72 -6.71
C HIS A 488 -9.52 -19.83 -7.30
N CYS A 489 -8.81 -18.72 -7.52
CA CYS A 489 -7.48 -18.73 -8.12
C CYS A 489 -6.37 -19.11 -7.10
N SER A 490 -5.17 -19.45 -7.58
CA SER A 490 -3.99 -19.51 -6.70
C SER A 490 -2.69 -19.36 -7.49
N GLY A 491 -1.71 -18.72 -6.86
CA GLY A 491 -0.39 -18.43 -7.42
C GLY A 491 -0.46 -17.79 -8.80
N VAL A 492 0.29 -18.37 -9.74
CA VAL A 492 0.30 -17.96 -11.15
C VAL A 492 -1.07 -18.04 -11.85
N GLY A 493 -2.03 -18.82 -11.33
CA GLY A 493 -3.39 -18.88 -11.85
C GLY A 493 -4.12 -17.54 -11.72
N CYS A 494 -3.91 -16.81 -10.62
CA CYS A 494 -4.48 -15.48 -10.39
C CYS A 494 -4.02 -14.44 -11.41
N THR A 495 -2.77 -14.56 -11.90
CA THR A 495 -2.23 -13.71 -12.96
C THR A 495 -2.96 -13.91 -14.30
N SER A 496 -3.50 -15.11 -14.56
CA SER A 496 -4.29 -15.39 -15.76
C SER A 496 -5.76 -14.98 -15.58
N ALA A 497 -6.36 -15.28 -14.43
CA ALA A 497 -7.76 -14.94 -14.11
C ALA A 497 -8.05 -13.44 -14.29
N GLY A 498 -7.20 -12.57 -13.75
CA GLY A 498 -7.37 -11.11 -13.81
C GLY A 498 -7.14 -10.46 -15.18
N ARG A 499 -6.94 -11.22 -16.26
CA ARG A 499 -6.72 -10.69 -17.64
C ARG A 499 -7.93 -10.78 -18.57
N SER A 500 -8.97 -11.53 -18.19
CA SER A 500 -10.13 -11.82 -19.04
C SER A 500 -10.92 -10.57 -19.42
N ARG A 501 -11.50 -10.56 -20.63
CA ARG A 501 -12.38 -9.54 -21.20
C ARG A 501 -13.67 -10.15 -21.76
#